data_AF-I1R0C5-F1
#
_entry.id   AF-I1R0C5-F1
#
_cell.length_a   1.000
_cell.length_b   1.000
_cell.length_c   1.000
_cell.angle_alpha   90.00
_cell.angle_beta   90.00
_cell.angle_gamma   90.00
#
_symmetry.space_group_name_H-M   'P 1'
#
loop_
_entity.id
_entity.type
_entity.pdbx_description
1 polymer ?
#
loop_
_entity_poly.entity_id
_entity_poly.type
_entity_poly.pdbx_seq_one_letter_code
_entity_poly.pdbx_strand_id
1 'polypeptide(L)'
;MGGGGGAEEELTAQETALYDRQIRVWGVDAQKRLSKAHVLVCGMNGTTTEFCKNIVLAGVGSLSLMDDHLVTEDDLNANFLIPHDESIYGGRSRAEVCCESLKDFNPMVRVAVEKGEPSLVFFIGLGVRIRST
;
A
#
# COMPACT_ATOMS: atom_id res chain seq x y z
N MET A 1 21.00 33.67 9.67
CA MET A 1 20.91 32.42 8.88
C MET A 1 20.69 31.28 9.86
N GLY A 2 19.43 31.03 10.25
CA GLY A 2 19.07 29.91 11.11
C GLY A 2 18.67 28.73 10.22
N GLY A 3 19.59 27.79 10.04
CA GLY A 3 19.30 26.52 9.37
C GLY A 3 18.39 25.69 10.27
N GLY A 4 17.10 25.68 9.98
CA GLY A 4 16.15 24.72 10.55
C GLY A 4 16.46 23.33 9.98
N GLY A 5 17.39 22.63 10.61
CA GLY A 5 17.54 21.19 10.40
C GLY A 5 16.27 20.53 10.91
N GLY A 6 15.37 20.17 10.00
CA GLY A 6 14.25 19.29 10.34
C GLY A 6 14.85 18.03 10.94
N ALA A 7 14.45 17.69 12.18
CA ALA A 7 14.91 16.49 12.84
C ALA A 7 14.69 15.30 11.89
N GLU A 8 15.78 14.64 11.49
CA GLU A 8 15.67 13.43 10.69
C GLU A 8 15.02 12.37 11.57
N GLU A 9 13.70 12.20 11.43
CA GLU A 9 13.00 11.12 12.12
C GLU A 9 13.66 9.78 11.80
N GLU A 10 14.17 9.15 12.86
CA GLU A 10 14.76 7.83 12.83
C GLU A 10 13.68 6.75 12.83
N LEU A 11 13.99 5.61 12.23
CA LEU A 11 13.13 4.44 12.36
C LEU A 11 13.14 3.99 13.82
N THR A 12 11.98 3.56 14.32
CA THR A 12 11.89 2.99 15.66
C THR A 12 12.72 1.70 15.74
N ALA A 13 13.07 1.28 16.96
CA ALA A 13 13.77 0.01 17.17
C ALA A 13 12.96 -1.18 16.63
N GLN A 14 11.63 -1.13 16.75
CA GLN A 14 10.73 -2.15 16.21
C GLN A 14 10.79 -2.21 14.68
N GLU A 15 10.71 -1.06 14.00
CA GLU A 15 10.81 -1.01 12.53
C GLU A 15 12.20 -1.44 12.05
N THR A 16 13.25 -1.03 12.75
CA THR A 16 14.63 -1.42 12.42
C THR A 16 14.80 -2.94 12.51
N ALA A 17 14.24 -3.57 13.54
CA ALA A 17 14.25 -5.02 13.69
C ALA A 17 13.41 -5.73 12.61
N LEU A 18 12.20 -5.21 12.33
CA LEU A 18 11.30 -5.78 11.32
C LEU A 18 11.90 -5.72 9.91
N TYR A 19 12.54 -4.60 9.56
CA TYR A 19 13.08 -4.33 8.23
C TYR A 19 14.59 -4.60 8.09
N ASP A 20 15.25 -5.21 9.08
CA ASP A 20 16.73 -5.41 9.09
C ASP A 20 17.25 -5.99 7.78
N ARG A 21 16.61 -7.06 7.28
CA ARG A 21 17.03 -7.71 6.01
C ARG A 21 16.84 -6.80 4.81
N GLN A 22 15.80 -5.99 4.79
CA GLN A 22 15.50 -5.06 3.70
C GLN A 22 16.48 -3.88 3.71
N ILE A 23 16.75 -3.34 4.90
CA ILE A 23 17.74 -2.28 5.15
C ILE A 23 19.13 -2.71 4.70
N ARG A 24 19.53 -3.98 4.86
CA ARG A 24 20.82 -4.48 4.36
C ARG A 24 20.95 -4.45 2.83
N VAL A 25 19.82 -4.47 2.10
CA VAL A 25 19.81 -4.46 0.64
C VAL A 25 19.85 -3.03 0.11
N TRP A 26 18.98 -2.14 0.60
CA TRP A 26 18.81 -0.79 0.04
C TRP A 26 19.22 0.37 0.96
N GLY A 27 19.65 0.08 2.19
CA GLY A 27 20.10 1.08 3.16
C GLY A 27 18.98 1.73 3.96
N VAL A 28 19.34 2.31 5.11
CA VAL A 28 18.39 2.92 6.05
C VAL A 28 17.65 4.12 5.45
N ASP A 29 18.34 4.93 4.64
CA ASP A 29 17.76 6.13 4.04
C ASP A 29 16.64 5.79 3.04
N ALA A 30 16.81 4.71 2.29
CA ALA A 30 15.78 4.22 1.38
C ALA A 30 14.54 3.74 2.17
N GLN A 31 14.75 3.00 3.26
CA GLN A 31 13.67 2.57 4.13
C GLN A 31 12.91 3.75 4.76
N LYS A 32 13.64 4.77 5.25
CA LYS A 32 13.04 6.01 5.78
C LYS A 32 12.21 6.76 4.75
N ARG A 33 12.63 6.78 3.48
CA ARG A 33 11.85 7.40 2.39
C ARG A 33 10.60 6.59 2.10
N LEU A 34 10.71 5.26 2.08
CA LEU A 34 9.59 4.37 1.83
C LEU A 34 8.53 4.45 2.95
N SER A 35 8.94 4.49 4.22
CA SER A 35 8.03 4.65 5.36
C SER A 35 7.31 6.00 5.41
N LYS A 36 7.76 6.98 4.62
CA LYS A 36 7.09 8.29 4.44
C LYS A 36 6.30 8.39 3.14
N ALA A 37 6.42 7.41 2.26
CA ALA A 37 5.72 7.41 0.98
C ALA A 37 4.23 7.08 1.17
N HIS A 38 3.41 7.67 0.31
CA HIS A 38 2.02 7.31 0.12
C HIS A 38 1.83 6.80 -1.30
N VAL A 39 1.14 5.67 -1.44
CA VAL A 39 0.83 5.05 -2.73
C VAL A 39 -0.68 4.94 -2.86
N LEU A 40 -1.21 5.41 -3.98
CA LEU A 40 -2.59 5.17 -4.40
C LEU A 40 -2.60 4.08 -5.47
N VAL A 41 -3.43 3.06 -5.28
CA VAL A 41 -3.68 2.01 -6.28
C VAL A 41 -5.13 2.10 -6.73
N CYS A 42 -5.32 2.32 -8.03
CA CYS A 42 -6.64 2.36 -8.66
C CYS A 42 -6.88 1.04 -9.40
N GLY A 43 -7.93 0.33 -9.02
CA GLY A 43 -8.31 -0.97 -9.60
C GLY A 43 -7.60 -2.15 -8.94
N MET A 44 -8.41 -3.10 -8.46
CA MET A 44 -7.97 -4.34 -7.85
C MET A 44 -8.16 -5.51 -8.83
N ASN A 45 -7.07 -6.21 -9.09
CA ASN A 45 -7.00 -7.47 -9.83
C ASN A 45 -5.82 -8.30 -9.29
N GLY A 46 -5.62 -9.52 -9.75
CA GLY A 46 -4.56 -10.39 -9.25
C GLY A 46 -3.15 -9.77 -9.30
N THR A 47 -2.84 -8.96 -10.31
CA THR A 47 -1.54 -8.28 -10.41
C THR A 47 -1.41 -7.13 -9.40
N THR A 48 -2.43 -6.28 -9.28
CA THR A 48 -2.38 -5.15 -8.35
C THR A 48 -2.43 -5.63 -6.89
N THR A 49 -3.11 -6.75 -6.62
CA THR A 49 -3.05 -7.48 -5.35
C THR A 49 -1.62 -7.87 -4.97
N GLU A 50 -0.86 -8.50 -5.87
CA GLU A 50 0.54 -8.89 -5.63
C GLU A 50 1.44 -7.68 -5.37
N PHE A 51 1.22 -6.60 -6.13
CA PHE A 51 1.91 -5.33 -5.92
C PHE A 51 1.62 -4.77 -4.53
N CYS A 52 0.35 -4.67 -4.13
CA CYS A 52 -0.09 -4.16 -2.83
C CYS A 52 0.55 -4.95 -1.68
N LYS A 53 0.51 -6.29 -1.73
CA LYS A 53 1.18 -7.16 -0.75
C LYS A 53 2.66 -6.81 -0.62
N ASN A 54 3.37 -6.70 -1.74
CA ASN A 54 4.80 -6.45 -1.72
C ASN A 54 5.16 -5.07 -1.15
N ILE A 55 4.41 -4.00 -1.49
CA ILE A 55 4.70 -2.67 -0.94
C ILE A 55 4.34 -2.55 0.55
N VAL A 56 3.30 -3.25 1.00
CA VAL A 56 2.93 -3.34 2.42
C VAL A 56 4.01 -4.09 3.22
N LEU A 57 4.48 -5.23 2.71
CA LEU A 57 5.59 -5.99 3.31
C LEU A 57 6.92 -5.23 3.28
N ALA A 58 7.13 -4.38 2.27
CA ALA A 58 8.29 -3.50 2.18
C ALA A 58 8.23 -2.32 3.18
N GLY A 59 7.07 -2.08 3.80
CA GLY A 59 6.91 -1.02 4.80
C GLY A 59 6.70 0.38 4.20
N VAL A 60 5.89 0.49 3.15
CA VAL A 60 5.39 1.80 2.68
C VAL A 60 4.64 2.51 3.80
N GLY A 61 4.78 3.83 3.94
CA GLY A 61 4.10 4.57 5.01
C GLY A 61 2.58 4.44 4.96
N SER A 62 2.02 4.58 3.76
CA SER A 62 0.58 4.43 3.56
C SER A 62 0.21 3.96 2.15
N LEU A 63 -0.88 3.20 2.09
CA LEU A 63 -1.48 2.67 0.87
C LEU A 63 -2.97 2.98 0.85
N SER A 64 -3.43 3.67 -0.19
CA SER A 64 -4.85 3.87 -0.47
C SER A 64 -5.29 2.98 -1.63
N LEU A 65 -6.38 2.26 -1.45
CA LEU A 65 -7.00 1.43 -2.49
C LEU A 65 -8.27 2.13 -3.00
N MET A 66 -8.39 2.26 -4.31
CA MET A 66 -9.56 2.83 -4.98
C MET A 66 -10.08 1.83 -6.00
N ASP A 67 -11.09 1.07 -5.61
CA ASP A 67 -11.86 0.19 -6.49
C ASP A 67 -13.24 -0.04 -5.88
N ASP A 68 -14.25 0.60 -6.48
CA ASP A 68 -15.64 0.52 -6.08
C ASP A 68 -16.39 -0.65 -6.72
N HIS A 69 -15.74 -1.45 -7.58
CA HIS A 69 -16.36 -2.66 -8.13
C HIS A 69 -16.58 -3.68 -7.01
N LEU A 70 -17.73 -4.35 -7.07
CA LEU A 70 -18.05 -5.45 -6.16
C LEU A 70 -17.15 -6.66 -6.44
N VAL A 71 -16.94 -7.46 -5.40
CA VAL A 71 -16.28 -8.75 -5.53
C VAL A 71 -17.12 -9.69 -6.41
N THR A 72 -16.47 -10.34 -7.37
CA THR A 72 -17.04 -11.34 -8.26
C THR A 72 -16.41 -12.72 -8.02
N GLU A 73 -17.02 -13.79 -8.53
CA GLU A 73 -16.46 -15.15 -8.43
C GLU A 73 -15.08 -15.26 -9.10
N ASP A 74 -14.85 -14.57 -10.21
CA ASP A 74 -13.55 -14.56 -10.89
C ASP A 74 -12.45 -13.97 -10.00
N ASP A 75 -12.81 -12.96 -9.17
CA ASP A 75 -11.87 -12.36 -8.23
C ASP A 75 -11.41 -13.36 -7.16
N LEU A 76 -12.28 -14.27 -6.71
CA LEU A 76 -11.93 -15.30 -5.73
C LEU A 76 -10.84 -16.24 -6.26
N ASN A 77 -10.80 -16.48 -7.56
CA ASN A 77 -9.80 -17.35 -8.19
C ASN A 77 -8.47 -16.63 -8.46
N ALA A 78 -8.49 -15.30 -8.58
CA ALA A 78 -7.34 -14.50 -9.00
C ALA A 78 -6.74 -13.63 -7.88
N ASN A 79 -7.44 -13.45 -6.76
CA ASN A 79 -7.09 -12.51 -5.71
C ASN A 79 -7.10 -13.16 -4.33
N PHE A 80 -5.91 -13.57 -3.85
CA PHE A 80 -5.75 -14.23 -2.55
C PHE A 80 -6.08 -13.33 -1.34
N LEU A 81 -6.23 -12.01 -1.52
CA LEU A 81 -6.65 -11.10 -0.46
C LEU A 81 -8.17 -11.15 -0.22
N ILE A 82 -8.93 -11.91 -1.01
CA ILE A 82 -10.37 -12.06 -0.82
C ILE A 82 -10.62 -13.43 -0.17
N PRO A 83 -11.08 -13.47 1.09
CA PRO A 83 -11.43 -14.73 1.74
C PRO A 83 -12.60 -15.42 1.03
N HIS A 84 -12.56 -16.75 0.95
CA HIS A 84 -13.66 -17.57 0.40
C HIS A 84 -14.83 -17.73 1.38
N ASP A 85 -15.25 -16.64 2.02
CA ASP A 85 -16.42 -16.59 2.91
C ASP A 85 -17.32 -15.44 2.46
N GLU A 86 -18.49 -15.79 1.92
CA GLU A 86 -19.46 -14.82 1.37
C GLU A 86 -19.94 -13.83 2.44
N SER A 87 -19.95 -14.20 3.72
CA SER A 87 -20.28 -13.28 4.80
C SER A 87 -19.25 -12.15 4.95
N ILE A 88 -18.03 -12.35 4.45
CA ILE A 88 -16.93 -11.39 4.50
C ILE A 88 -16.93 -10.46 3.28
N TYR A 89 -17.19 -10.96 2.07
CA TYR A 89 -17.08 -10.16 0.84
C TYR A 89 -18.43 -9.76 0.20
N GLY A 90 -19.53 -10.39 0.58
CA GLY A 90 -20.85 -10.19 -0.03
C GLY A 90 -21.30 -8.72 0.01
N GLY A 91 -21.52 -8.13 -1.17
CA GLY A 91 -21.99 -6.74 -1.31
C GLY A 91 -20.93 -5.66 -1.01
N ARG A 92 -19.66 -6.04 -0.80
CA ARG A 92 -18.56 -5.13 -0.54
C ARG A 92 -17.70 -4.91 -1.78
N SER A 93 -16.99 -3.78 -1.82
CA SER A 93 -16.07 -3.52 -2.92
C SER A 93 -14.78 -4.32 -2.79
N ARG A 94 -14.10 -4.55 -3.92
CA ARG A 94 -12.78 -5.20 -3.94
C ARG A 94 -11.77 -4.46 -3.06
N ALA A 95 -11.79 -3.13 -3.07
CA ALA A 95 -10.91 -2.33 -2.24
C ALA A 95 -11.18 -2.51 -0.75
N GLU A 96 -12.46 -2.59 -0.34
CA GLU A 96 -12.85 -2.79 1.07
C GLU A 96 -12.34 -4.13 1.60
N VAL A 97 -12.57 -5.22 0.87
CA VAL A 97 -12.14 -6.56 1.28
C VAL A 97 -10.62 -6.67 1.28
N CYS A 98 -9.95 -6.20 0.23
CA CYS A 98 -8.49 -6.26 0.16
C CYS A 98 -7.80 -5.38 1.22
N CYS A 99 -8.38 -4.23 1.57
CA CYS A 99 -7.87 -3.33 2.60
C CYS A 99 -7.83 -4.01 3.97
N GLU A 100 -8.85 -4.78 4.33
CA GLU A 100 -8.87 -5.53 5.59
C GLU A 100 -7.76 -6.57 5.63
N SER A 101 -7.65 -7.42 4.60
CA SER A 101 -6.62 -8.44 4.57
C SER A 101 -5.20 -7.87 4.54
N LEU A 102 -4.97 -6.73 3.86
CA LEU A 102 -3.63 -6.11 3.80
C LEU A 102 -3.14 -5.56 5.13
N LYS A 103 -4.05 -5.14 6.03
CA LYS A 103 -3.66 -4.66 7.37
C LYS A 103 -2.96 -5.74 8.20
N ASP A 104 -3.32 -7.01 7.98
CA ASP A 104 -2.73 -8.14 8.70
C ASP A 104 -1.29 -8.44 8.26
N PHE A 105 -0.90 -8.04 7.04
CA PHE A 105 0.46 -8.27 6.52
C PHE A 105 1.51 -7.41 7.22
N ASN A 106 1.16 -6.18 7.57
CA ASN A 106 2.08 -5.26 8.24
C ASN A 106 1.33 -4.16 9.01
N PRO A 107 1.18 -4.29 10.35
CA PRO A 107 0.51 -3.30 11.18
C PRO A 107 1.18 -1.92 11.20
N MET A 108 2.42 -1.80 10.71
CA MET A 108 3.14 -0.53 10.61
C MET A 108 2.68 0.32 9.41
N VAL A 109 1.93 -0.28 8.47
CA VAL A 109 1.48 0.40 7.24
C VAL A 109 0.04 0.87 7.40
N ARG A 110 -0.22 2.14 7.10
CA ARG A 110 -1.60 2.65 7.06
C ARG A 110 -2.26 2.27 5.72
N VAL A 111 -3.15 1.29 5.76
CA VAL A 111 -3.97 0.89 4.59
C VAL A 111 -5.38 1.48 4.71
N ALA A 112 -5.86 2.14 3.67
CA ALA A 112 -7.17 2.79 3.60
C ALA A 112 -7.87 2.56 2.26
N VAL A 113 -9.20 2.78 2.25
CA VAL A 113 -10.01 2.79 1.04
C VAL A 113 -10.36 4.22 0.71
N GLU A 114 -10.23 4.59 -0.57
CA GLU A 114 -10.67 5.88 -1.11
C GLU A 114 -11.79 5.64 -2.12
N LYS A 115 -12.85 6.44 -2.03
CA LYS A 115 -13.94 6.45 -3.02
C LYS A 115 -13.56 7.35 -4.18
N GLY A 116 -13.84 6.93 -5.40
CA GLY A 116 -13.58 7.77 -6.55
C GLY A 116 -13.53 7.03 -7.88
N GLU A 117 -13.80 7.78 -8.94
CA GLU A 117 -13.64 7.32 -10.30
C GLU A 117 -12.16 7.39 -10.70
N PRO A 118 -11.53 6.29 -11.15
CA PRO A 118 -10.16 6.32 -11.66
C PRO A 118 -9.97 7.35 -12.78
N SER A 119 -11.04 7.62 -13.54
CA SER A 119 -11.09 8.61 -14.62
C SER A 119 -11.01 10.07 -14.13
N LEU A 120 -11.37 10.33 -12.86
CA LEU A 120 -11.32 11.65 -12.21
C LEU A 120 -10.02 11.89 -11.44
N VAL A 121 -9.10 10.92 -11.41
CA VAL A 121 -7.73 11.14 -10.96
C VAL A 121 -7.01 12.00 -11.99
N PHE A 122 -7.36 13.29 -12.03
CA PHE A 122 -6.55 14.30 -12.68
C PHE A 122 -5.17 14.24 -12.00
N PHE A 123 -4.13 13.97 -12.78
CA PHE A 123 -2.73 14.09 -12.38
C PHE A 123 -2.40 15.57 -12.07
N ILE A 124 -2.95 16.11 -10.99
CA ILE A 124 -2.53 17.39 -10.43
C ILE A 124 -1.35 17.07 -9.51
N GLY A 125 -0.20 16.86 -10.14
CA GLY A 125 1.13 16.92 -9.53
C GLY A 125 1.28 16.26 -8.16
N LEU A 126 1.42 14.94 -8.10
CA LEU A 126 2.22 14.27 -7.07
C LEU A 126 2.83 13.00 -7.68
N GLY A 127 4.16 12.97 -7.66
CA GLY A 127 4.96 12.03 -8.42
C GLY A 127 4.90 10.60 -7.90
N VAL A 128 4.38 9.70 -8.72
CA VAL A 128 5.00 8.38 -8.89
C VAL A 128 5.75 8.42 -10.22
N ARG A 129 7.07 8.63 -10.13
CA ARG A 129 7.99 8.65 -11.27
C ARG A 129 8.91 7.45 -11.14
N ILE A 130 8.56 6.33 -11.78
CA ILE A 130 9.53 5.27 -12.11
C ILE A 130 10.03 5.61 -13.52
N ARG A 131 11.22 6.23 -13.63
CA ARG A 131 11.93 6.33 -14.90
C ARG A 131 12.88 5.14 -15.02
N SER A 132 12.71 4.32 -16.05
CA SER A 132 13.78 3.52 -16.63
C SER A 132 14.14 4.16 -17.97
N THR A 133 15.40 4.63 -18.06
CA THR A 133 16.15 5.19 -19.20
C THR A 133 15.38 6.00 -20.24
#